data_AF-A0A914I901-F1
#
_entry.id   AF-A0A914I901-F1
#
_cell.length_a   1.000
_cell.length_b   1.000
_cell.length_c   1.000
_cell.angle_alpha   90.00
_cell.angle_beta   90.00
_cell.angle_gamma   90.00
#
_symmetry.space_group_name_H-M   'P 1'
#
loop_
_entity.id
_entity.type
_entity.pdbx_description
1 polymer ?
#
loop_
_entity_poly.entity_id
_entity_poly.type
_entity_poly.pdbx_seq_one_letter_code
_entity_poly.pdbx_strand_id
1 'polypeptide(L)'
;MEQSTASSLVFHDEVEIEDFEFDENLQLYHYPCPCGDRFEITKEQLEAGEDVATCPSCSLMLRVIYDMEQFVKLETLHVEPVESIEAVK
;
A
#
# COMPACT_ATOMS: atom_id res chain seq x y z
N MET A 1 20.88 31.47 -14.32
CA MET A 1 21.34 30.58 -13.23
C MET A 1 20.30 29.51 -13.10
N GLU A 2 20.69 28.32 -13.49
CA GLU A 2 19.86 27.17 -13.79
C GLU A 2 19.20 26.60 -12.53
N GLN A 3 17.91 26.32 -12.63
CA GLN A 3 17.22 25.25 -11.90
C GLN A 3 16.26 24.67 -12.95
N SER A 4 16.76 23.94 -13.95
CA SER A 4 17.23 22.55 -13.85
C SER A 4 16.07 21.63 -13.49
N THR A 5 15.53 21.02 -14.55
CA THR A 5 15.05 19.63 -14.64
C THR A 5 13.98 19.17 -13.66
N ALA A 6 12.76 19.05 -14.21
CA ALA A 6 11.70 18.08 -13.90
C ALA A 6 11.46 17.79 -12.40
N SER A 7 10.31 18.26 -11.90
CA SER A 7 9.70 17.86 -10.63
C SER A 7 10.11 16.44 -10.24
N SER A 8 11.09 16.36 -9.35
CA SER A 8 11.47 15.11 -8.70
C SER A 8 10.20 14.59 -8.03
N LEU A 9 9.58 13.56 -8.60
CA LEU A 9 8.58 12.76 -7.90
C LEU A 9 9.34 12.07 -6.76
N VAL A 10 9.51 12.80 -5.65
CA VAL A 10 10.19 12.31 -4.46
C VAL A 10 9.13 11.51 -3.69
N PHE A 11 9.28 10.19 -3.73
CA PHE A 11 8.55 9.34 -2.81
C PHE A 11 8.99 9.68 -1.39
N HIS A 12 8.01 9.84 -0.51
CA HIS A 12 8.28 10.18 0.88
C HIS A 12 8.95 9.02 1.60
N ASP A 13 8.40 7.81 1.41
CA ASP A 13 8.86 6.56 2.01
C ASP A 13 8.35 5.35 1.21
N GLU A 14 8.85 4.16 1.54
CA GLU A 14 8.45 2.88 0.95
C GLU A 14 7.89 2.00 2.08
N VAL A 15 6.60 1.69 2.04
CA VAL A 15 5.89 1.00 3.12
C VAL A 15 5.25 -0.27 2.57
N GLU A 16 5.31 -1.35 3.34
CA GLU A 16 4.72 -2.64 2.98
C GLU A 16 3.20 -2.59 3.07
N ILE A 17 2.51 -3.25 2.15
CA ILE A 17 1.03 -3.32 2.12
C ILE A 17 0.44 -3.93 3.40
N GLU A 18 1.22 -4.72 4.14
CA GLU A 18 0.82 -5.32 5.42
C GLU A 18 0.66 -4.29 6.56
N ASP A 19 1.33 -3.13 6.47
CA ASP A 19 1.20 -2.03 7.44
C ASP A 19 0.03 -1.10 7.10
N PHE A 20 -0.58 -1.27 5.92
CA PHE A 20 -1.79 -0.54 5.54
C PHE A 20 -3.03 -1.20 6.13
N GLU A 21 -3.98 -0.37 6.52
CA GLU A 21 -5.31 -0.85 6.88
C GLU A 21 -6.16 -0.99 5.61
N PHE A 22 -6.75 -2.17 5.41
CA PHE A 22 -7.65 -2.45 4.30
C PHE A 22 -9.11 -2.22 4.68
N ASP A 23 -9.80 -1.36 3.92
CA ASP A 23 -11.25 -1.19 4.02
C ASP A 23 -11.96 -2.04 2.96
N GLU A 24 -12.64 -3.10 3.41
CA GLU A 24 -13.33 -4.06 2.55
C GLU A 24 -14.51 -3.44 1.79
N ASN A 25 -15.15 -2.42 2.39
CA ASN A 25 -16.33 -1.78 1.81
C ASN A 25 -15.93 -0.87 0.63
N LEU A 26 -14.79 -0.20 0.76
CA LEU A 26 -14.26 0.71 -0.25
C LEU A 26 -13.20 0.06 -1.16
N GLN A 27 -12.76 -1.17 -0.83
CA GLN A 27 -11.65 -1.87 -1.50
C GLN A 27 -10.40 -0.98 -1.58
N LEU A 28 -10.07 -0.34 -0.45
CA LEU A 28 -9.07 0.72 -0.39
C LEU A 28 -8.15 0.51 0.80
N TYR A 29 -6.85 0.68 0.58
CA TYR A 29 -5.81 0.64 1.60
C TYR A 29 -5.49 2.05 2.05
N HIS A 30 -5.49 2.28 3.36
CA HIS A 30 -5.13 3.57 3.93
C HIS A 30 -3.99 3.48 4.94
N TYR A 31 -3.16 4.53 4.97
CA TYR A 31 -2.00 4.63 5.84
C TYR A 31 -1.92 6.01 6.52
N PRO A 32 -1.62 6.10 7.83
CA PRO A 32 -1.49 7.39 8.52
C PRO A 32 -0.36 8.23 7.93
N CYS A 33 -0.69 9.41 7.41
CA CYS A 33 0.30 10.33 6.86
C CYS A 33 0.80 11.30 7.96
N PRO A 34 2.11 11.61 8.02
CA PRO A 34 2.66 12.55 9.01
C PRO A 34 2.12 13.98 8.90
N CYS A 35 1.40 14.33 7.83
CA CYS A 35 0.71 15.62 7.71
C CYS A 35 -0.57 15.73 8.57
N GLY A 36 -1.06 14.61 9.11
CA GLY A 36 -2.32 14.53 9.86
C GLY A 36 -3.51 13.97 9.07
N ASP A 37 -3.31 13.64 7.79
CA ASP A 37 -4.28 12.99 6.91
C ASP A 37 -3.88 11.52 6.64
N ARG A 38 -4.43 10.88 5.60
CA ARG A 38 -4.14 9.49 5.25
C ARG A 38 -3.69 9.38 3.80
N PHE A 39 -2.77 8.48 3.51
CA PHE A 39 -2.56 8.00 2.15
C PHE A 39 -3.67 7.02 1.80
N GLU A 40 -4.09 7.02 0.55
CA GLU A 40 -5.14 6.14 0.04
C GLU A 40 -4.73 5.54 -1.31
N ILE A 41 -4.97 4.24 -1.47
CA ILE A 41 -4.75 3.49 -2.72
C ILE A 41 -5.78 2.38 -2.86
N THR A 42 -6.35 2.22 -4.05
CA THR A 42 -7.37 1.18 -4.29
C THR A 42 -6.73 -0.17 -4.57
N LYS A 43 -7.43 -1.24 -4.19
CA LYS A 43 -7.07 -2.62 -4.55
C LYS A 43 -6.92 -2.78 -6.07
N GLU A 44 -7.83 -2.19 -6.84
CA GLU A 44 -7.81 -2.22 -8.30
C GLU A 44 -6.53 -1.58 -8.88
N GLN A 45 -6.01 -0.51 -8.25
CA GLN A 45 -4.75 0.12 -8.66
C GLN A 45 -3.58 -0.83 -8.42
N LEU A 46 -3.50 -1.45 -7.25
CA LEU A 46 -2.49 -2.47 -6.95
C LEU A 46 -2.59 -3.67 -7.92
N GLU A 47 -3.80 -4.12 -8.24
CA GLU A 47 -4.02 -5.21 -9.22
C GLU A 47 -3.62 -4.81 -10.66
N ALA A 48 -3.70 -3.53 -10.99
CA ALA A 48 -3.22 -2.98 -12.26
C ALA A 48 -1.70 -2.79 -12.32
N GLY A 49 -0.98 -2.97 -11.21
CA GLY A 49 0.45 -2.74 -11.10
C GLY A 49 0.84 -1.36 -10.56
N GLU A 50 -0.10 -0.58 -10.02
CA GLU A 50 0.12 0.77 -9.51
C GLU A 50 0.38 0.74 -7.99
N ASP A 51 1.63 0.97 -7.60
CA ASP A 51 2.12 0.98 -6.21
C ASP A 51 2.18 2.37 -5.57
N VAL A 52 1.52 3.38 -6.13
CA VAL A 52 1.66 4.77 -5.66
C VAL A 52 0.45 5.20 -4.84
N ALA A 53 0.63 5.28 -3.53
CA ALA A 53 -0.39 5.82 -2.64
C ALA A 53 -0.26 7.35 -2.57
N THR A 54 -1.37 8.04 -2.76
CA THR A 54 -1.43 9.51 -2.75
C THR A 54 -2.21 10.03 -1.56
N CYS A 55 -1.72 11.12 -0.97
CA CYS A 55 -2.37 11.81 0.13
C CYS A 55 -3.09 13.07 -0.40
N PRO A 56 -4.43 13.20 -0.23
CA PRO A 56 -5.20 14.33 -0.76
C PRO A 56 -4.84 15.67 -0.10
N SER A 57 -4.32 15.62 1.12
CA SER A 57 -3.98 16.82 1.92
C SER A 57 -2.60 17.38 1.62
N CYS A 58 -1.65 16.50 1.28
CA CYS A 58 -0.24 16.82 1.23
C CYS A 58 0.39 16.64 -0.15
N SER A 59 -0.35 16.06 -1.12
CA SER A 59 0.17 15.70 -2.45
C SER A 59 1.46 14.89 -2.43
N LEU A 60 1.78 14.30 -1.26
CA LEU A 60 2.89 13.37 -1.12
C LEU A 60 2.50 12.06 -1.79
N MET A 61 3.52 11.39 -2.32
CA MET A 61 3.42 10.05 -2.87
C MET A 61 4.24 9.11 -1.98
N LEU A 62 3.65 7.97 -1.64
CA LEU A 62 4.26 6.90 -0.88
C LEU A 62 4.29 5.65 -1.74
N ARG A 63 5.39 4.90 -1.71
CA ARG A 63 5.53 3.70 -2.51
C ARG A 63 5.10 2.48 -1.71
N VAL A 64 4.16 1.72 -2.25
CA VAL A 64 3.58 0.56 -1.58
C VAL A 64 4.31 -0.69 -2.05
N ILE A 65 5.02 -1.33 -1.13
CA ILE A 65 5.70 -2.59 -1.40
C ILE A 65 4.68 -3.72 -1.23
N TYR A 66 4.31 -4.37 -2.32
CA TYR A 66 3.40 -5.50 -2.32
C TYR A 66 3.90 -6.58 -3.29
N ASP A 67 3.48 -7.81 -3.04
CA ASP A 67 3.77 -8.94 -3.90
C ASP A 67 2.56 -9.23 -4.80
N MET A 68 2.72 -9.00 -6.10
CA MET A 68 1.67 -9.26 -7.10
C MET A 68 1.20 -10.72 -7.06
N GLU A 69 2.09 -11.68 -6.77
CA GLU A 69 1.71 -13.10 -6.74
C GLU A 69 0.82 -13.42 -5.55
N GLN A 70 0.97 -12.74 -4.42
CA GLN A 70 0.08 -12.85 -3.27
C GLN A 70 -1.28 -12.20 -3.52
N PHE A 71 -1.29 -11.04 -4.16
CA PHE A 71 -2.52 -10.29 -4.45
C PHE A 71 -3.41 -10.98 -5.50
N VAL A 72 -2.79 -11.47 -6.58
CA VAL A 72 -3.47 -12.22 -7.66
C VAL A 72 -3.90 -13.62 -7.19
N LYS A 73 -3.21 -14.22 -6.20
CA LYS A 73 -3.60 -15.53 -5.65
C LYS A 73 -4.90 -15.51 -4.87
N LEU A 74 -5.36 -14.36 -4.38
CA LEU A 74 -6.58 -14.30 -3.57
C LEU A 74 -7.82 -14.72 -4.37
N GLU A 75 -7.80 -14.61 -5.70
CA GLU A 75 -8.90 -15.07 -6.56
C GLU A 75 -8.93 -16.60 -6.74
N THR A 76 -7.91 -17.33 -6.26
CA THR A 76 -7.87 -18.80 -6.38
C THR A 76 -7.77 -19.55 -5.05
N LEU A 77 -7.25 -18.98 -3.96
CA LEU A 77 -7.04 -19.70 -2.69
C LEU A 77 -7.03 -18.78 -1.45
N HIS A 78 -8.17 -18.34 -0.93
CA HIS A 78 -8.26 -17.88 0.48
C HIS A 78 -8.24 -19.09 1.45
N VAL A 79 -7.22 -19.94 1.35
CA VAL A 79 -6.91 -20.87 2.45
C VAL A 79 -5.80 -20.25 3.26
N GLU A 80 -6.17 -19.63 4.37
CA GLU A 80 -5.26 -19.45 5.49
C GLU A 80 -4.90 -20.84 6.03
N PRO A 81 -3.65 -21.34 5.92
CA PRO A 81 -3.18 -22.23 6.95
C PRO A 81 -3.04 -21.39 8.20
N VAL A 82 -4.08 -21.41 9.03
CA VAL A 82 -4.04 -20.98 10.42
C VAL A 82 -2.70 -21.41 11.02
N GLU A 83 -1.92 -20.45 11.52
CA GLU A 83 -0.75 -20.71 12.36
C GLU A 83 -1.23 -21.33 13.68
N SER A 84 -1.59 -22.60 13.62
CA SER A 84 -1.59 -23.50 14.75
C SER A 84 -0.19 -24.07 14.83
N ILE A 85 0.65 -23.57 15.74
CA ILE A 85 1.31 -24.34 16.81
C ILE A 85 2.41 -23.54 17.53
N GLU A 86 2.13 -23.07 18.74
CA GLU A 86 3.09 -23.14 19.86
C GLU A 86 2.36 -23.73 21.07
N ALA A 87 2.42 -25.06 21.25
CA ALA A 87 3.45 -25.79 21.99
C ALA A 87 3.27 -25.68 23.51
N VAL A 88 2.50 -26.63 24.03
CA VAL A 88 2.71 -27.35 25.31
C VAL A 88 3.74 -26.76 26.28
N LYS A 89 3.23 -26.18 27.39
CA LYS A 89 3.67 -26.56 28.74
C LYS A 89 2.63 -26.19 29.80
#